data_AF-A0A1Q7A5U4-F1
#
_entry.id   AF-A0A1Q7A5U4-F1
#
_cell.length_a   1.000
_cell.length_b   1.000
_cell.length_c   1.000
_cell.angle_alpha   90.00
_cell.angle_beta   90.00
_cell.angle_gamma   90.00
#
_symmetry.space_group_name_H-M   'P 1'
#
loop_
_entity.id
_entity.type
_entity.pdbx_description
1 polymer ?
#
loop_
_entity_poly.entity_id
_entity_poly.type
_entity_poly.pdbx_seq_one_letter_code
_entity_poly.pdbx_strand_id
1 'polypeptide(L)'
;MAFIPALTSYVIDWGWLRIGPPYIYINIDPAIVRIGPFVLSWYGLMYAVAIILGLRIVRGYTTRKGITQAAVYRIVWWCIVAGIIGGRLYFVIQQPDLFSYYLAQPQHILATWEGGMAFYGAIFLVIPTLIWLARRERINPLVLLDAGVLFAAAGQIFGRIGNLINGDIIGYRSTLPWSTVYQNPHSWACLNPATCNVPVQPAAGYELLTNILMLGLMFFIAWRVRRPGILMLVYLFGYAITQFLLFFVRDNLIVSFLGLNWGLKQAQWTSLVVLVILLPVTYLVLRYSKPIPAGEVAATYGIPQKPAVEDDRENVEKVEKAGEKRGVEEGKIEGSESESVKETTAEGHGDEGDAANASREDEVAPGKVREDGAAPDSQEIIAENR
;
A
#
# COMPACT_ATOMS: atom_id res chain seq x y z
N MET A 1 -34.28 4.46 47.10
CA MET A 1 -33.20 4.51 46.10
C MET A 1 -33.81 4.18 44.75
N ALA A 2 -33.97 5.17 43.88
CA ALA A 2 -34.52 4.97 42.54
C ALA A 2 -33.53 4.16 41.70
N PHE A 3 -33.99 3.01 41.19
CA PHE A 3 -33.30 2.26 40.14
C PHE A 3 -33.20 3.16 38.90
N ILE A 4 -31.99 3.56 38.54
CA ILE A 4 -31.72 4.16 37.22
C ILE A 4 -31.86 3.01 36.22
N PRO A 5 -32.80 3.06 35.25
CA PRO A 5 -32.85 2.04 34.21
C PRO A 5 -31.54 2.11 33.43
N ALA A 6 -30.79 1.02 33.41
CA ALA A 6 -29.65 0.88 32.51
C ALA A 6 -30.16 1.14 31.09
N LEU A 7 -29.66 2.20 30.46
CA LEU A 7 -29.81 2.44 29.03
C LEU A 7 -29.15 1.26 28.30
N THR A 8 -29.92 0.19 28.13
CA THR A 8 -29.57 -1.06 27.43
C THR A 8 -29.79 -0.94 25.92
N SER A 9 -30.29 0.21 25.47
CA SER A 9 -30.43 0.52 24.05
C SER A 9 -29.07 0.91 23.49
N TYR A 10 -28.61 0.18 22.47
CA TYR A 10 -27.52 0.62 21.62
C TYR A 10 -27.83 2.01 21.04
N VAL A 11 -26.83 2.89 21.01
CA VAL A 11 -26.92 4.20 20.35
C VAL A 11 -26.99 4.02 18.84
N ILE A 12 -26.25 3.03 18.34
CA ILE A 12 -26.26 2.60 16.94
C ILE A 12 -26.35 1.09 16.93
N ASP A 13 -27.35 0.53 16.25
CA ASP A 13 -27.45 -0.90 15.97
C ASP A 13 -27.71 -1.10 14.48
N TRP A 14 -26.66 -1.47 13.75
CA TRP A 14 -26.75 -1.81 12.33
C TRP A 14 -26.65 -3.33 12.11
N GLY A 15 -26.72 -4.14 13.17
CA GLY A 15 -26.54 -5.59 13.13
C GLY A 15 -25.07 -6.03 13.03
N TRP A 16 -24.29 -5.43 12.14
CA TRP A 16 -22.85 -5.72 11.94
C TRP A 16 -21.94 -4.82 12.80
N LEU A 17 -22.45 -3.66 13.25
CA LEU A 17 -21.79 -2.77 14.19
C LEU A 17 -22.82 -2.33 15.23
N ARG A 18 -22.50 -2.52 16.51
CA ARG A 18 -23.32 -2.03 17.61
C ARG A 18 -22.47 -1.16 18.53
N ILE A 19 -22.89 0.08 18.72
CA ILE A 19 -22.22 1.03 19.61
C ILE A 19 -23.21 1.36 20.73
N GLY A 20 -22.89 0.95 21.95
CA GLY A 20 -23.70 1.26 23.13
C GLY A 20 -23.16 0.58 24.38
N PRO A 21 -23.66 0.94 25.57
CA PRO A 21 -23.17 0.37 26.81
C PRO A 21 -23.32 -1.17 26.81
N PRO A 22 -22.31 -1.94 27.28
CA PRO A 22 -21.05 -1.47 27.85
C PRO A 22 -19.92 -1.23 26.84
N TYR A 23 -19.99 -1.72 25.59
CA TYR A 23 -18.86 -1.79 24.65
C TYR A 23 -19.27 -1.62 23.18
N ILE A 24 -18.29 -1.47 22.30
CA ILE A 24 -18.48 -1.45 20.85
C ILE A 24 -18.38 -2.88 20.32
N TYR A 25 -19.44 -3.42 19.72
CA TYR A 25 -19.46 -4.77 19.15
C TYR A 25 -19.28 -4.71 17.63
N ILE A 26 -18.31 -5.49 17.13
CA ILE A 26 -17.96 -5.59 15.71
C ILE A 26 -18.24 -7.02 15.26
N ASN A 27 -19.22 -7.17 14.37
CA ASN A 27 -19.59 -8.44 13.75
C ASN A 27 -19.52 -8.33 12.21
N ILE A 28 -18.34 -7.96 11.71
CA ILE A 28 -18.06 -7.81 10.28
C ILE A 28 -17.19 -8.98 9.83
N ASP A 29 -17.55 -9.65 8.74
CA ASP A 29 -16.66 -10.61 8.09
C ASP A 29 -15.51 -9.84 7.39
N PRO A 30 -14.23 -10.15 7.68
CA PRO A 30 -13.11 -9.51 6.99
C PRO A 30 -13.12 -9.68 5.47
N ALA A 31 -13.77 -10.72 4.95
CA ALA A 31 -14.00 -10.93 3.53
C ALA A 31 -15.30 -10.25 3.09
N ILE A 32 -15.21 -9.38 2.06
CA ILE A 32 -16.36 -8.76 1.41
C ILE A 32 -17.05 -9.78 0.51
N VAL A 33 -16.27 -10.43 -0.37
CA VAL A 33 -16.75 -11.41 -1.35
C VAL A 33 -15.67 -12.47 -1.56
N ARG A 34 -16.11 -13.73 -1.73
CA ARG A 34 -15.28 -14.87 -2.10
C ARG A 34 -15.73 -15.40 -3.47
N ILE A 35 -14.87 -15.33 -4.48
CA ILE A 35 -15.12 -15.86 -5.83
C ILE A 35 -14.05 -16.92 -6.10
N GLY A 36 -14.39 -18.18 -5.81
CA GLY A 36 -13.44 -19.29 -5.89
C GLY A 36 -12.21 -19.04 -5.00
N PRO A 37 -10.97 -19.10 -5.52
CA PRO A 37 -9.76 -18.83 -4.73
C PRO A 37 -9.53 -17.33 -4.45
N PHE A 38 -10.28 -16.43 -5.09
CA PHE A 38 -10.11 -14.99 -4.92
C PHE A 38 -10.96 -14.47 -3.77
N VAL A 39 -10.30 -13.90 -2.77
CA VAL A 39 -10.95 -13.26 -1.62
C VAL A 39 -10.72 -11.76 -1.69
N LEU A 40 -11.81 -11.01 -1.87
CA LEU A 40 -11.78 -9.55 -1.74
C LEU A 40 -12.03 -9.21 -0.26
N SER A 41 -11.01 -8.71 0.43
CA SER A 41 -11.10 -8.32 1.83
C SER A 41 -11.30 -6.82 2.03
N TRP A 42 -11.88 -6.43 3.18
CA TRP A 42 -11.97 -5.03 3.60
C TRP A 42 -10.60 -4.37 3.66
N TYR A 43 -9.58 -5.12 4.08
CA TYR A 43 -8.20 -4.65 4.15
C TYR A 43 -7.65 -4.27 2.76
N GLY A 44 -7.85 -5.13 1.76
CA GLY A 44 -7.45 -4.83 0.38
C GLY A 44 -8.19 -3.61 -0.19
N LEU A 45 -9.50 -3.50 0.08
CA LEU A 45 -10.29 -2.33 -0.31
C LEU A 45 -9.76 -1.04 0.36
N MET A 46 -9.43 -1.08 1.65
CA MET A 46 -8.87 0.07 2.36
C MET A 46 -7.51 0.49 1.82
N TYR A 47 -6.67 -0.44 1.33
CA TYR A 47 -5.45 -0.08 0.61
C TYR A 47 -5.72 0.63 -0.72
N ALA A 48 -6.71 0.19 -1.49
CA ALA A 48 -7.09 0.88 -2.73
C ALA A 48 -7.57 2.32 -2.43
N VAL A 49 -8.42 2.47 -1.40
CA VAL A 49 -8.87 3.78 -0.90
C VAL A 49 -7.68 4.63 -0.42
N ALA A 50 -6.75 4.04 0.32
CA ALA A 50 -5.53 4.69 0.79
C ALA A 50 -4.70 5.28 -0.36
N ILE A 51 -4.51 4.52 -1.44
CA ILE A 51 -3.75 4.96 -2.61
C ILE A 51 -4.48 6.10 -3.32
N ILE A 52 -5.78 5.97 -3.56
CA ILE A 52 -6.58 6.99 -4.27
C ILE A 52 -6.61 8.30 -3.48
N LEU A 53 -6.92 8.24 -2.18
CA LEU A 53 -7.03 9.43 -1.34
C LEU A 53 -5.66 10.02 -1.00
N GLY A 54 -4.65 9.18 -0.78
CA GLY A 54 -3.25 9.62 -0.65
C GLY A 54 -2.78 10.38 -1.88
N LEU A 55 -3.07 9.88 -3.09
CA LEU A 55 -2.76 10.57 -4.35
C LEU A 55 -3.48 11.92 -4.46
N ARG A 56 -4.78 11.98 -4.10
CA ARG A 56 -5.53 13.24 -4.11
C ARG A 56 -4.96 14.27 -3.15
N ILE A 57 -4.57 13.84 -1.94
CA ILE A 57 -3.95 14.70 -0.93
C ILE A 57 -2.61 15.23 -1.42
N VAL A 58 -1.73 14.35 -1.90
CA VAL A 58 -0.38 14.72 -2.32
C VAL A 58 -0.36 15.53 -3.61
N ARG A 59 -1.36 15.38 -4.49
CA ARG A 59 -1.52 16.21 -5.68
C ARG A 59 -1.54 17.71 -5.35
N GLY A 60 -2.27 18.12 -4.30
CA GLY A 60 -2.32 19.53 -3.89
C GLY A 60 -0.96 20.05 -3.42
N TYR A 61 -0.23 19.24 -2.65
CA TYR A 61 1.11 19.56 -2.18
C TYR A 61 2.13 19.65 -3.32
N THR A 62 2.19 18.64 -4.17
CA THR A 62 3.14 18.53 -5.29
C THR A 62 2.93 19.60 -6.35
N THR A 63 1.67 19.94 -6.68
CA THR A 63 1.35 21.03 -7.61
C THR A 63 1.86 22.37 -7.10
N ARG A 64 1.65 22.68 -5.81
CA ARG A 64 2.17 23.92 -5.18
C ARG A 64 3.69 23.99 -5.14
N LYS A 65 4.36 22.84 -5.22
CA LYS A 65 5.83 22.73 -5.27
C LYS A 65 6.36 22.70 -6.72
N GLY A 66 5.49 22.72 -7.73
CA GLY A 66 5.82 22.74 -9.15
C GLY A 66 6.20 21.37 -9.73
N ILE A 67 5.77 20.28 -9.11
CA ILE A 67 5.93 18.93 -9.66
C ILE A 67 4.75 18.64 -10.60
N THR A 68 5.04 18.18 -11.81
CA THR A 68 4.02 17.83 -12.81
C THR A 68 3.25 16.57 -12.39
N GLN A 69 1.96 16.50 -12.72
CA GLN A 69 1.13 15.34 -12.35
C GLN A 69 1.60 14.04 -13.03
N ALA A 70 2.10 14.14 -14.27
CA ALA A 70 2.70 13.01 -14.96
C ALA A 70 3.91 12.44 -14.20
N ALA A 71 4.77 13.31 -13.65
CA ALA A 71 5.88 12.87 -12.80
C ALA A 71 5.37 12.21 -11.50
N VAL A 72 4.36 12.79 -10.84
CA VAL A 72 3.77 12.19 -9.63
C VAL A 72 3.24 10.77 -9.90
N TYR A 73 2.47 10.56 -10.97
CA TYR A 73 1.94 9.24 -11.30
C TYR A 73 3.04 8.24 -11.64
N ARG A 74 4.04 8.65 -12.41
CA ARG A 74 5.22 7.82 -12.70
C ARG A 74 5.95 7.43 -11.42
N ILE A 75 6.16 8.38 -10.51
CA ILE A 75 6.82 8.13 -9.23
C ILE A 75 6.03 7.13 -8.38
N VAL A 76 4.73 7.36 -8.22
CA VAL A 76 3.88 6.47 -7.41
C VAL A 76 3.84 5.06 -7.98
N TRP A 77 3.79 4.91 -9.31
CA TRP A 77 3.84 3.59 -9.95
C TRP A 77 5.12 2.82 -9.60
N TRP A 78 6.29 3.45 -9.75
CA TRP A 78 7.57 2.84 -9.37
C TRP A 78 7.66 2.54 -7.88
N CYS A 79 7.10 3.41 -7.01
CA CYS A 79 7.06 3.16 -5.57
C CYS A 79 6.14 1.99 -5.19
N ILE A 80 5.00 1.81 -5.86
CA ILE A 80 4.11 0.66 -5.62
C ILE A 80 4.84 -0.63 -5.99
N VAL A 81 5.45 -0.69 -7.17
CA VAL A 81 6.23 -1.85 -7.63
C VAL A 81 7.38 -2.15 -6.66
N ALA A 82 8.16 -1.14 -6.28
CA ALA A 82 9.24 -1.29 -5.31
C ALA A 82 8.73 -1.74 -3.93
N GLY A 83 7.58 -1.23 -3.48
CA GLY A 83 6.99 -1.63 -2.20
C GLY A 83 6.57 -3.10 -2.19
N ILE A 84 5.96 -3.57 -3.29
CA ILE A 84 5.56 -4.96 -3.45
C ILE A 84 6.79 -5.88 -3.47
N ILE A 85 7.78 -5.57 -4.32
CA ILE A 85 9.00 -6.37 -4.45
C ILE A 85 9.80 -6.38 -3.15
N GLY A 86 10.03 -5.20 -2.55
CA GLY A 86 10.81 -5.07 -1.33
C GLY A 86 10.15 -5.76 -0.16
N GLY A 87 8.83 -5.63 -0.02
CA GLY A 87 8.08 -6.29 1.04
C GLY A 87 8.13 -7.81 0.94
N ARG A 88 8.06 -8.35 -0.28
CA ARG A 88 8.14 -9.79 -0.50
C ARG A 88 9.56 -10.32 -0.30
N LEU A 89 10.57 -9.68 -0.88
CA LEU A 89 11.96 -10.12 -0.78
C LEU A 89 12.44 -10.13 0.67
N TYR A 90 12.09 -9.11 1.45
CA TYR A 90 12.48 -9.06 2.85
C TYR A 90 11.74 -10.10 3.70
N PHE A 91 10.47 -10.41 3.38
CA PHE A 91 9.76 -11.51 4.03
C PHE A 91 10.47 -12.85 3.80
N VAL A 92 10.87 -13.14 2.57
CA VAL A 92 11.61 -14.35 2.21
C VAL A 92 12.93 -14.45 2.97
N ILE A 93 13.67 -13.34 3.08
CA ILE A 93 14.95 -13.30 3.83
C ILE A 93 14.74 -13.56 5.33
N GLN A 94 13.62 -13.12 5.90
CA GLN A 94 13.30 -13.31 7.32
C GLN A 94 12.83 -14.73 7.66
N GLN A 95 12.61 -15.59 6.67
CA GLN A 95 12.17 -16.97 6.85
C GLN A 95 13.32 -17.94 6.50
N PRO A 96 14.38 -18.01 7.33
CA PRO A 96 15.55 -18.84 7.05
C PRO A 96 15.19 -20.34 6.96
N ASP A 97 14.15 -20.77 7.68
CA ASP A 97 13.66 -22.15 7.68
C ASP A 97 13.05 -22.57 6.34
N LEU A 98 12.60 -21.60 5.54
CA LEU A 98 12.02 -21.81 4.21
C LEU A 98 13.02 -21.55 3.08
N PHE A 99 14.29 -21.30 3.39
CA PHE A 99 15.31 -20.97 2.38
C PHE A 99 15.51 -22.10 1.36
N SER A 100 15.49 -23.36 1.80
CA SER A 100 15.59 -24.55 0.93
C SER A 100 14.37 -24.69 0.00
N TYR A 101 13.17 -24.34 0.50
CA TYR A 101 11.93 -24.34 -0.28
C TYR A 101 11.97 -23.30 -1.40
N TYR A 102 12.39 -22.06 -1.10
CA TYR A 102 12.50 -21.00 -2.11
C TYR A 102 13.59 -21.26 -3.15
N LEU A 103 14.69 -21.94 -2.79
CA LEU A 103 15.70 -22.37 -3.76
C LEU A 103 15.19 -23.48 -4.68
N ALA A 104 14.38 -24.40 -4.16
CA ALA A 104 13.77 -25.47 -4.96
C ALA A 104 12.69 -24.94 -5.91
N GLN A 105 11.99 -23.86 -5.53
CA GLN A 105 10.90 -23.28 -6.32
C GLN A 105 10.98 -21.74 -6.34
N PRO A 106 11.88 -21.15 -7.15
CA PRO A 106 12.16 -19.72 -7.14
C PRO A 106 10.97 -18.84 -7.53
N GLN A 107 9.97 -19.39 -8.22
CA GLN A 107 8.73 -18.66 -8.55
C GLN A 107 7.96 -18.17 -7.31
N HIS A 108 8.05 -18.88 -6.18
CA HIS A 108 7.36 -18.51 -4.94
C HIS A 108 7.99 -17.29 -4.27
N ILE A 109 9.23 -16.93 -4.63
CA ILE A 109 9.88 -15.70 -4.15
C ILE A 109 9.09 -14.47 -4.61
N LEU A 110 8.47 -14.50 -5.79
CA LEU A 110 7.69 -13.39 -6.34
C LEU A 110 6.17 -13.58 -6.19
N ALA A 111 5.72 -14.73 -5.69
CA ALA A 111 4.31 -15.05 -5.51
C ALA A 111 3.68 -14.24 -4.37
N THR A 112 3.24 -13.02 -4.67
CA THR A 112 2.62 -12.10 -3.70
C THR A 112 1.19 -12.50 -3.33
N TRP A 113 0.56 -13.37 -4.12
CA TRP A 113 -0.79 -13.91 -3.87
C TRP A 113 -0.82 -14.96 -2.76
N GLU A 114 0.32 -15.53 -2.35
CA GLU A 114 0.43 -16.50 -1.26
C GLU A 114 0.42 -15.84 0.14
N GLY A 115 0.23 -14.52 0.20
CA GLY A 115 0.41 -13.76 1.44
C GLY A 115 1.88 -13.53 1.74
N GLY A 116 2.25 -13.20 2.98
CA GLY A 116 3.65 -13.04 3.39
C GLY A 116 4.35 -11.80 2.81
N MET A 117 4.07 -10.64 3.40
CA MET A 117 4.68 -9.36 3.07
C MET A 117 5.26 -8.72 4.33
N ALA A 118 6.51 -8.27 4.27
CA ALA A 118 7.19 -7.64 5.39
C ALA A 118 7.28 -6.12 5.19
N PHE A 119 6.72 -5.37 6.15
CA PHE A 119 6.59 -3.91 6.05
C PHE A 119 7.93 -3.18 5.89
N TYR A 120 8.96 -3.57 6.66
CA TYR A 120 10.28 -2.95 6.58
C TYR A 120 10.94 -3.13 5.21
N GLY A 121 10.70 -4.26 4.54
CA GLY A 121 11.20 -4.50 3.18
C GLY A 121 10.69 -3.50 2.16
N ALA A 122 9.40 -3.14 2.26
CA ALA A 122 8.83 -2.12 1.40
C ALA A 122 9.51 -0.77 1.61
N ILE A 123 9.77 -0.37 2.87
CA ILE A 123 10.47 0.88 3.18
C ILE A 123 11.89 0.89 2.61
N PHE A 124 12.65 -0.20 2.81
CA PHE A 124 14.03 -0.30 2.36
C PHE A 124 14.19 -0.18 0.84
N LEU A 125 13.19 -0.59 0.05
CA LEU A 125 13.24 -0.45 -1.41
C LEU A 125 12.59 0.85 -1.92
N VAL A 126 11.53 1.33 -1.27
CA VAL A 126 10.82 2.55 -1.68
C VAL A 126 11.67 3.81 -1.47
N ILE A 127 12.41 3.93 -0.35
CA ILE A 127 13.22 5.13 -0.09
C ILE A 127 14.33 5.32 -1.14
N PRO A 128 15.17 4.32 -1.45
CA PRO A 128 16.15 4.43 -2.53
C PRO A 128 15.50 4.70 -3.89
N THR A 129 14.34 4.09 -4.16
CA THR A 129 13.59 4.32 -5.40
C THR A 129 13.15 5.78 -5.53
N LEU A 130 12.64 6.39 -4.45
CA LEU A 130 12.30 7.81 -4.41
C LEU A 130 13.53 8.69 -4.67
N ILE A 131 14.67 8.40 -4.04
CA ILE A 131 15.90 9.17 -4.21
C ILE A 131 16.44 9.04 -5.65
N TRP A 132 16.44 7.83 -6.20
CA TRP A 132 16.83 7.56 -7.58
C TRP A 132 15.95 8.32 -8.57
N LEU A 133 14.63 8.25 -8.36
CA LEU A 133 13.68 8.88 -9.26
C LEU A 133 13.70 10.41 -9.12
N ALA A 134 13.91 10.96 -7.93
CA ALA A 134 14.16 12.39 -7.75
C ALA A 134 15.34 12.88 -8.60
N ARG A 135 16.45 12.13 -8.64
CA ARG A 135 17.61 12.46 -9.48
C ARG A 135 17.28 12.35 -10.97
N ARG A 136 16.59 11.28 -11.38
CA ARG A 136 16.18 11.07 -12.78
C ARG A 136 15.25 12.19 -13.29
N GLU A 137 14.32 12.62 -12.44
CA GLU A 137 13.34 13.68 -12.73
C GLU A 137 13.88 15.08 -12.47
N ARG A 138 15.12 15.23 -11.97
CA ARG A 138 15.74 16.51 -11.57
C ARG A 138 14.91 17.30 -10.56
N ILE A 139 14.24 16.58 -9.67
CA ILE A 139 13.43 17.11 -8.57
C ILE A 139 14.27 17.04 -7.28
N ASN A 140 14.10 18.02 -6.40
CA ASN A 140 14.71 18.01 -5.08
C ASN A 140 14.26 16.77 -4.28
N PRO A 141 15.19 15.88 -3.90
CA PRO A 141 14.85 14.62 -3.22
C PRO A 141 14.15 14.87 -1.88
N LEU A 142 14.46 15.96 -1.17
CA LEU A 142 13.80 16.28 0.10
C LEU A 142 12.33 16.69 -0.11
N VAL A 143 12.02 17.38 -1.20
CA VAL A 143 10.63 17.72 -1.56
C VAL A 143 9.85 16.45 -1.88
N LEU A 144 10.49 15.51 -2.58
CA LEU A 144 9.85 14.25 -2.93
C LEU A 144 9.67 13.33 -1.71
N LEU A 145 10.63 13.29 -0.80
CA LEU A 145 10.50 12.58 0.48
C LEU A 145 9.40 13.18 1.35
N ASP A 146 9.28 14.51 1.42
CA ASP A 146 8.16 15.18 2.09
C ASP A 146 6.80 14.80 1.48
N ALA A 147 6.72 14.72 0.14
CA ALA A 147 5.50 14.26 -0.54
C ALA A 147 5.20 12.78 -0.24
N GLY A 148 6.24 11.94 -0.20
CA GLY A 148 6.13 10.52 0.13
C GLY A 148 5.64 10.27 1.55
N VAL A 149 6.16 10.98 2.55
CA VAL A 149 5.66 10.82 3.92
C VAL A 149 4.24 11.35 4.08
N LEU A 150 3.85 12.40 3.35
CA LEU A 150 2.48 12.90 3.36
C LEU A 150 1.51 11.89 2.75
N PHE A 151 1.93 11.22 1.67
CA PHE A 151 1.20 10.09 1.09
C PHE A 151 1.05 8.96 2.10
N ALA A 152 2.15 8.56 2.75
CA ALA A 152 2.17 7.48 3.72
C ALA A 152 1.28 7.78 4.93
N ALA A 153 1.36 8.99 5.50
CA ALA A 153 0.54 9.43 6.62
C ALA A 153 -0.97 9.36 6.29
N ALA A 154 -1.35 9.81 5.09
CA ALA A 154 -2.73 9.70 4.62
C ALA A 154 -3.16 8.24 4.43
N GLY A 155 -2.29 7.40 3.86
CA GLY A 155 -2.60 6.01 3.61
C GLY A 155 -2.74 5.17 4.88
N GLN A 156 -1.93 5.46 5.92
CA GLN A 156 -1.98 4.74 7.20
C GLN A 156 -3.32 4.87 7.92
N ILE A 157 -4.04 5.99 7.75
CA ILE A 157 -5.39 6.19 8.29
C ILE A 157 -6.31 5.07 7.78
N PHE A 158 -6.38 4.87 6.47
CA PHE A 158 -7.24 3.83 5.88
C PHE A 158 -6.74 2.42 6.20
N GLY A 159 -5.43 2.21 6.24
CA GLY A 159 -4.86 0.95 6.71
C GLY A 159 -5.35 0.57 8.11
N ARG A 160 -5.38 1.54 9.04
CA ARG A 160 -5.87 1.32 10.42
C ARG A 160 -7.37 1.10 10.51
N ILE A 161 -8.16 1.67 9.60
CA ILE A 161 -9.59 1.32 9.46
C ILE A 161 -9.72 -0.16 9.06
N GLY A 162 -8.92 -0.62 8.09
CA GLY A 162 -8.89 -2.03 7.71
C GLY A 162 -8.48 -2.95 8.85
N ASN A 163 -7.47 -2.55 9.64
CA ASN A 163 -7.05 -3.29 10.84
C ASN A 163 -8.18 -3.39 11.88
N LEU A 164 -8.91 -2.29 12.10
CA LEU A 164 -10.05 -2.25 13.03
C LEU A 164 -11.22 -3.12 12.57
N ILE A 165 -11.46 -3.26 11.27
CA ILE A 165 -12.49 -4.17 10.73
C ILE A 165 -12.04 -5.63 10.87
N ASN A 166 -10.78 -5.93 10.55
CA ASN A 166 -10.25 -7.28 10.60
C ASN A 166 -10.10 -7.81 12.03
N GLY A 167 -9.82 -6.93 13.00
CA GLY A 167 -9.53 -7.29 14.38
C GLY A 167 -8.12 -7.86 14.58
N ASP A 168 -7.14 -7.40 13.79
CA ASP A 168 -5.75 -7.90 13.85
C ASP A 168 -4.85 -7.09 14.81
N ILE A 169 -5.16 -5.81 15.04
CA ILE A 169 -4.43 -4.95 15.97
C ILE A 169 -5.32 -4.64 17.18
N ILE A 170 -5.22 -5.51 18.19
CA ILE A 170 -5.95 -5.40 19.45
C ILE A 170 -5.03 -4.96 20.60
N GLY A 171 -5.62 -4.26 21.57
CA GLY A 171 -4.97 -3.93 22.83
C GLY A 171 -5.27 -4.93 23.93
N TYR A 172 -4.80 -4.62 25.13
CA TYR A 172 -5.12 -5.41 26.32
C TYR A 172 -6.64 -5.45 26.59
N ARG A 173 -7.06 -6.52 27.30
CA ARG A 173 -8.43 -6.63 27.83
C ARG A 173 -8.76 -5.41 28.68
N SER A 174 -9.96 -4.87 28.52
CA SER A 174 -10.34 -3.63 29.19
C SER A 174 -11.84 -3.49 29.36
N THR A 175 -12.23 -2.88 30.47
CA THR A 175 -13.63 -2.57 30.82
C THR A 175 -14.02 -1.13 30.46
N LEU A 176 -13.23 -0.44 29.65
CA LEU A 176 -13.53 0.91 29.18
C LEU A 176 -14.76 0.92 28.27
N PRO A 177 -15.58 2.00 28.28
CA PRO A 177 -16.84 2.03 27.53
C PRO A 177 -16.68 2.06 26.00
N TRP A 178 -15.46 2.32 25.51
CA TRP A 178 -15.10 2.27 24.09
C TRP A 178 -14.25 1.05 23.73
N SER A 179 -14.14 0.04 24.61
CA SER A 179 -13.54 -1.24 24.25
C SER A 179 -14.30 -1.86 23.08
N THR A 180 -13.58 -2.52 22.18
CA THR A 180 -14.14 -3.25 21.05
C THR A 180 -14.23 -4.73 21.34
N VAL A 181 -15.35 -5.35 20.95
CA VAL A 181 -15.62 -6.79 21.07
C VAL A 181 -15.84 -7.34 19.67
N TYR A 182 -14.97 -8.24 19.24
CA TYR A 182 -15.09 -8.92 17.95
C TYR A 182 -15.92 -10.19 18.11
N GLN A 183 -16.96 -10.33 17.28
CA GLN A 183 -17.93 -11.42 17.39
C GLN A 183 -17.92 -12.36 16.17
N ASN A 184 -17.44 -11.86 15.03
CA ASN A 184 -17.42 -12.65 13.80
C ASN A 184 -16.32 -13.73 13.90
N PRO A 185 -16.64 -15.02 13.67
CA PRO A 185 -15.65 -16.10 13.75
C PRO A 185 -14.46 -15.97 12.79
N HIS A 186 -14.66 -15.30 11.65
CA HIS A 186 -13.61 -15.07 10.66
C HIS A 186 -12.72 -13.86 10.97
N SER A 187 -13.04 -13.07 12.00
CA SER A 187 -12.17 -11.99 12.48
C SER A 187 -10.88 -12.55 13.05
N TRP A 188 -9.77 -11.84 12.85
CA TRP A 188 -8.46 -12.20 13.39
C TRP A 188 -8.46 -12.33 14.91
N ALA A 189 -9.20 -11.45 15.60
CA ALA A 189 -9.38 -11.53 17.05
C ALA A 189 -10.12 -12.79 17.49
N CYS A 190 -10.89 -13.44 16.61
CA CYS A 190 -11.61 -14.67 16.90
C CYS A 190 -10.88 -15.95 16.47
N LEU A 191 -9.77 -15.84 15.72
CA LEU A 191 -8.87 -16.97 15.47
C LEU A 191 -8.24 -17.49 16.76
N ASN A 192 -8.00 -16.60 17.74
CA ASN A 192 -7.63 -16.99 19.09
C ASN A 192 -8.87 -16.99 20.01
N PRO A 193 -9.26 -18.15 20.56
CA PRO A 193 -10.41 -18.25 21.47
C PRO A 193 -10.29 -17.36 22.72
N ALA A 194 -9.07 -17.00 23.13
CA ALA A 194 -8.84 -16.14 24.28
C ALA A 194 -9.20 -14.67 24.03
N THR A 195 -9.38 -14.24 22.78
CA THR A 195 -9.69 -12.85 22.40
C THR A 195 -11.05 -12.71 21.72
N CYS A 196 -11.67 -13.81 21.28
CA CYS A 196 -13.01 -13.78 20.69
C CYS A 196 -14.08 -13.44 21.72
N ASN A 197 -15.01 -12.53 21.39
CA ASN A 197 -16.05 -12.03 22.29
C ASN A 197 -15.53 -11.43 23.61
N VAL A 198 -14.26 -11.04 23.67
CA VAL A 198 -13.66 -10.39 24.84
C VAL A 198 -13.50 -8.89 24.58
N PRO A 199 -13.86 -8.01 25.53
CA PRO A 199 -13.65 -6.58 25.38
C PRO A 199 -12.16 -6.24 25.49
N VAL A 200 -11.63 -5.67 24.40
CA VAL A 200 -10.23 -5.25 24.28
C VAL A 200 -10.15 -3.77 23.93
N GLN A 201 -9.06 -3.12 24.31
CA GLN A 201 -8.84 -1.75 23.88
C GLN A 201 -8.67 -1.68 22.35
N PRO A 202 -9.29 -0.68 21.68
CA PRO A 202 -9.20 -0.52 20.24
C PRO A 202 -7.85 0.09 19.83
N ALA A 203 -6.76 -0.67 19.93
CA ALA A 203 -5.41 -0.18 19.61
C ALA A 203 -5.29 0.36 18.18
N ALA A 204 -5.89 -0.33 17.18
CA ALA A 204 -5.98 0.17 15.81
C ALA A 204 -6.69 1.54 15.72
N GLY A 205 -7.72 1.74 16.55
CA GLY A 205 -8.47 2.99 16.64
C GLY A 205 -7.65 4.13 17.26
N TYR A 206 -6.85 3.84 18.29
CA TYR A 206 -5.92 4.84 18.83
C TYR A 206 -4.85 5.23 17.81
N GLU A 207 -4.28 4.24 17.09
CA GLU A 207 -3.33 4.49 16.00
C GLU A 207 -3.97 5.34 14.89
N LEU A 208 -5.21 5.04 14.49
CA LEU A 208 -5.99 5.81 13.54
C LEU A 208 -6.12 7.28 13.96
N LEU A 209 -6.50 7.54 15.22
CA LEU A 209 -6.63 8.90 15.75
C LEU A 209 -5.29 9.64 15.75
N THR A 210 -4.21 8.98 16.17
CA THR A 210 -2.88 9.59 16.14
C THR A 210 -2.41 9.88 14.71
N ASN A 211 -2.75 9.04 13.73
CA ASN A 211 -2.42 9.28 12.33
C ASN A 211 -3.21 10.45 11.73
N ILE A 212 -4.49 10.61 12.09
CA ILE A 212 -5.29 11.77 11.71
C ILE A 212 -4.69 13.05 12.30
N LEU A 213 -4.35 13.04 13.59
CA LEU A 213 -3.70 14.18 14.26
C LEU A 213 -2.34 14.51 13.61
N MET A 214 -1.54 13.48 13.31
CA MET A 214 -0.25 13.62 12.64
C MET A 214 -0.41 14.27 11.27
N LEU A 215 -1.35 13.79 10.45
CA LEU A 215 -1.63 14.36 9.14
C LEU A 215 -2.08 15.83 9.24
N GLY A 216 -2.94 16.14 10.21
CA GLY A 216 -3.35 17.51 10.51
C GLY A 216 -2.18 18.43 10.88
N LEU A 217 -1.29 17.95 11.76
CA LEU A 217 -0.06 18.67 12.12
C LEU A 217 0.85 18.88 10.91
N MET A 218 1.02 17.86 10.07
CA MET A 218 1.82 17.95 8.84
C MET A 218 1.24 19.00 7.88
N PHE A 219 -0.08 19.06 7.70
CA PHE A 219 -0.69 20.12 6.87
C PHE A 219 -0.49 21.52 7.46
N PHE A 220 -0.66 21.68 8.77
CA PHE A 220 -0.41 22.93 9.45
C PHE A 220 1.03 23.42 9.26
N ILE A 221 2.01 22.51 9.41
CA ILE A 221 3.43 22.82 9.18
C ILE A 221 3.72 23.07 7.69
N ALA A 222 3.11 22.31 6.78
CA ALA A 222 3.28 22.48 5.34
C ALA A 222 2.82 23.86 4.84
N TRP A 223 1.86 24.48 5.53
CA TRP A 223 1.40 25.83 5.24
C TRP A 223 2.33 26.92 5.78
N ARG A 224 3.03 26.65 6.89
CA ARG A 224 3.89 27.63 7.57
C ARG A 224 5.36 27.56 7.15
N VAL A 225 5.85 26.37 6.83
CA VAL A 225 7.28 26.09 6.60
C VAL A 225 7.53 25.72 5.14
N ARG A 226 8.42 26.47 4.48
CA ARG A 226 8.81 26.22 3.08
C ARG A 226 10.10 25.41 2.92
N ARG A 227 10.76 25.02 4.00
CA ARG A 227 12.00 24.24 3.98
C ARG A 227 11.74 22.77 3.63
N PRO A 228 12.31 22.22 2.55
CA PRO A 228 12.23 20.80 2.24
C PRO A 228 12.81 19.90 3.34
N GLY A 229 12.26 18.71 3.52
CA GLY A 229 12.70 17.70 4.48
C GLY A 229 12.12 17.87 5.88
N ILE A 230 11.47 18.99 6.20
CA ILE A 230 10.88 19.22 7.53
C ILE A 230 9.65 18.33 7.74
N LEU A 231 8.81 18.13 6.72
CA LEU A 231 7.63 17.27 6.87
C LEU A 231 8.03 15.82 7.08
N MET A 232 9.07 15.35 6.39
CA MET A 232 9.70 14.05 6.63
C MET A 232 10.15 13.91 8.09
N LEU A 233 10.88 14.89 8.63
CA LEU A 233 11.32 14.84 10.03
C LEU A 233 10.15 14.82 11.01
N VAL A 234 9.16 15.70 10.83
CA VAL A 234 7.96 15.75 11.68
C VAL A 234 7.26 14.41 11.70
N TYR A 235 7.05 13.80 10.52
CA TYR A 235 6.43 12.50 10.42
C TYR A 235 7.24 11.41 11.12
N LEU A 236 8.56 11.33 10.88
CA LEU A 236 9.39 10.27 11.45
C LEU A 236 9.51 10.37 12.98
N PHE A 237 9.70 11.58 13.53
CA PHE A 237 9.69 11.79 14.99
C PHE A 237 8.31 11.51 15.57
N GLY A 238 7.27 12.08 14.95
CA GLY A 238 5.91 11.92 15.40
C GLY A 238 5.46 10.46 15.41
N TYR A 239 5.79 9.71 14.36
CA TYR A 239 5.51 8.29 14.25
C TYR A 239 6.29 7.48 15.29
N ALA A 240 7.59 7.71 15.46
CA ALA A 240 8.37 6.99 16.48
C ALA A 240 7.85 7.25 17.91
N ILE A 241 7.50 8.49 18.24
CA ILE A 241 6.95 8.83 19.56
C ILE A 241 5.58 8.19 19.76
N THR A 242 4.67 8.30 18.80
CA THR A 242 3.33 7.73 18.90
C THR A 242 3.37 6.20 18.99
N GLN A 243 4.21 5.54 18.21
CA GLN A 243 4.40 4.09 18.28
C GLN A 243 4.98 3.64 19.61
N PHE A 244 5.99 4.36 20.14
CA PHE A 244 6.53 4.06 21.47
C PHE A 244 5.45 4.09 22.56
N LEU A 245 4.57 5.10 22.52
CA LEU A 245 3.49 5.28 23.48
C LEU A 245 2.35 4.27 23.29
N LEU A 246 1.87 4.06 22.07
CA LEU A 246 0.74 3.19 21.79
C LEU A 246 1.05 1.71 22.02
N PHE A 247 2.31 1.30 21.88
CA PHE A 247 2.69 -0.07 22.20
C PHE A 247 2.61 -0.41 23.69
N PHE A 248 2.46 0.56 24.60
CA PHE A 248 2.08 0.25 25.99
C PHE A 248 0.64 -0.26 26.12
N VAL A 249 -0.21 0.06 25.15
CA VAL A 249 -1.63 -0.32 25.14
C VAL A 249 -1.90 -1.58 24.31
N ARG A 250 -1.04 -1.86 23.32
CA ARG A 250 -1.11 -3.05 22.46
C ARG A 250 -0.75 -4.33 23.20
N ASP A 251 -1.47 -5.42 22.96
CA ASP A 251 -1.16 -6.72 23.56
C ASP A 251 -0.14 -7.49 22.70
N ASN A 252 1.11 -7.02 22.68
CA ASN A 252 2.22 -7.63 21.94
C ASN A 252 3.27 -8.17 22.91
N LEU A 253 4.00 -9.19 22.47
CA LEU A 253 5.06 -9.83 23.26
C LEU A 253 6.21 -8.85 23.58
N ILE A 254 6.74 -8.99 24.80
CA ILE A 254 7.92 -8.27 25.25
C ILE A 254 9.15 -8.95 24.64
N VAL A 255 10.05 -8.14 24.06
CA VAL A 255 11.22 -8.65 23.34
C VAL A 255 12.48 -8.04 23.94
N SER A 256 13.46 -8.92 24.16
CA SER A 256 14.79 -8.55 24.62
C SER A 256 15.61 -8.05 23.43
N PHE A 257 16.32 -6.92 23.56
CA PHE A 257 17.15 -6.38 22.47
C PHE A 257 18.57 -6.13 22.96
N LEU A 258 19.57 -6.66 22.26
CA LEU A 258 21.00 -6.54 22.61
C LEU A 258 21.32 -6.98 24.06
N GLY A 259 20.61 -7.99 24.58
CA GLY A 259 20.77 -8.46 25.96
C GLY A 259 20.17 -7.54 27.03
N LEU A 260 19.46 -6.47 26.63
CA LEU A 260 18.74 -5.58 27.53
C LEU A 260 17.29 -6.01 27.66
N ASN A 261 16.87 -6.30 28.90
CA ASN A 261 15.53 -6.79 29.23
C ASN A 261 14.74 -5.72 29.99
N TRP A 262 14.50 -4.57 29.35
CA TRP A 262 13.77 -3.44 29.95
C TRP A 262 12.24 -3.58 29.90
N GLY A 263 11.73 -4.77 29.60
CA GLY A 263 10.27 -4.99 29.50
C GLY A 263 9.63 -4.31 28.28
N LEU A 264 10.42 -3.92 27.29
CA LEU A 264 9.95 -3.22 26.09
C LEU A 264 9.56 -4.18 24.97
N LYS A 265 8.62 -3.74 24.15
CA LYS A 265 8.17 -4.47 22.94
C LYS A 265 9.03 -4.10 21.74
N GLN A 266 9.01 -4.94 20.70
CA GLN A 266 9.80 -4.72 19.49
C GLN A 266 9.64 -3.31 18.90
N ALA A 267 8.41 -2.81 18.78
CA ALA A 267 8.17 -1.48 18.21
C ALA A 267 8.75 -0.34 19.07
N GLN A 268 8.79 -0.50 20.40
CA GLN A 268 9.36 0.47 21.32
C GLN A 268 10.88 0.55 21.15
N TRP A 269 11.55 -0.61 21.05
CA TRP A 269 12.97 -0.67 20.70
C TRP A 269 13.27 -0.02 19.36
N THR A 270 12.50 -0.36 18.31
CA THR A 270 12.69 0.25 16.99
C THR A 270 12.45 1.76 17.03
N SER A 271 11.50 2.23 17.82
CA SER A 271 11.23 3.67 17.98
C SER A 271 12.39 4.40 18.64
N LEU A 272 13.01 3.82 19.67
CA LEU A 272 14.20 4.38 20.30
C LEU A 272 15.38 4.46 19.33
N VAL A 273 15.64 3.38 18.58
CA VAL A 273 16.71 3.35 17.57
C VAL A 273 16.46 4.40 16.49
N VAL A 274 15.23 4.51 15.99
CA VAL A 274 14.85 5.52 14.99
C VAL A 274 15.04 6.93 15.55
N LEU A 275 14.62 7.21 16.79
CA LEU A 275 14.81 8.52 17.42
C LEU A 275 16.30 8.92 17.51
N VAL A 276 17.17 7.98 17.85
CA VAL A 276 18.62 8.21 17.88
C VAL A 276 19.17 8.49 16.48
N ILE A 277 18.76 7.72 15.47
CA ILE A 277 19.17 7.92 14.06
C ILE A 277 18.62 9.24 13.52
N LEU A 278 17.46 9.70 13.98
CA LEU A 278 16.88 10.96 13.52
C LEU A 278 17.68 12.19 13.97
N LEU A 279 18.51 12.12 15.02
CA LEU A 279 19.36 13.24 15.43
C LEU A 279 20.37 13.65 14.34
N PRO A 280 21.25 12.76 13.83
CA PRO A 280 22.14 13.10 12.73
C PRO A 280 21.38 13.39 11.43
N VAL A 281 20.28 12.69 11.14
CA VAL A 281 19.45 12.99 9.96
C VAL A 281 18.89 14.42 10.02
N THR A 282 18.41 14.85 11.19
CA THR A 282 17.93 16.23 11.40
C THR A 282 19.04 17.23 11.19
N TYR A 283 20.22 16.99 11.76
CA TYR A 283 21.38 17.84 11.54
C TYR A 283 21.72 17.97 10.04
N LEU A 284 21.75 16.85 9.31
CA LEU A 284 22.02 16.85 7.87
C LEU A 284 20.93 17.61 7.08
N VAL A 285 19.65 17.36 7.37
CA VAL A 285 18.54 18.06 6.72
C VAL A 285 18.63 19.56 6.98
N LEU A 286 18.87 19.99 8.23
CA LEU A 286 18.99 21.41 8.56
C LEU A 286 20.22 22.07 7.95
N ARG A 287 21.31 21.31 7.74
CA ARG A 287 22.55 21.81 7.12
C ARG A 287 22.44 21.96 5.61
N TYR A 288 21.76 21.04 4.92
CA TYR A 288 21.68 21.02 3.46
C TYR A 288 20.38 21.63 2.90
N SER A 289 19.29 21.66 3.68
CA SER A 289 18.02 22.24 3.27
C SER A 289 17.99 23.74 3.49
N LYS A 290 17.97 24.50 2.40
CA LYS A 290 17.77 25.96 2.44
C LYS A 290 16.27 26.29 2.32
N PRO A 291 15.76 27.28 3.09
CA PRO A 291 14.42 27.80 2.84
C PRO A 291 14.34 28.34 1.42
N ILE A 292 13.32 27.89 0.69
CA ILE A 292 13.08 28.29 -0.69
C ILE A 292 12.50 29.72 -0.68
N PRO A 293 13.15 30.69 -1.37
CA PRO A 293 12.63 32.04 -1.58
C PRO A 293 11.22 32.06 -2.17
N ALA A 294 10.45 33.11 -1.86
CA ALA A 294 9.14 33.30 -2.46
C ALA A 294 9.26 33.59 -3.96
N GLY A 295 8.55 32.83 -4.81
CA GLY A 295 8.55 32.99 -6.27
C GLY A 295 9.34 31.91 -7.02
N GLU A 296 10.17 31.13 -6.33
CA GLU A 296 10.90 30.02 -6.95
C GLU A 296 10.17 28.68 -6.85
N VAL A 297 10.43 27.82 -7.83
CA VAL A 297 9.83 26.48 -7.90
C VAL A 297 10.57 25.54 -6.96
N ALA A 298 9.91 25.15 -5.88
CA ALA A 298 10.48 24.29 -4.85
C ALA A 298 11.06 22.97 -5.38
N ALA A 299 10.42 22.38 -6.39
CA ALA A 299 10.85 21.13 -6.99
C ALA A 299 12.21 21.22 -7.68
N THR A 300 12.53 22.35 -8.31
CA THR A 300 13.73 22.52 -9.16
C THR A 300 14.77 23.46 -8.55
N TYR A 301 14.47 24.06 -7.39
CA TYR A 301 15.37 25.01 -6.72
C TYR A 301 16.75 24.40 -6.43
N GLY A 302 17.79 25.07 -6.93
CA GLY A 302 19.19 24.66 -6.76
C GLY A 302 19.62 23.47 -7.63
N ILE A 303 18.80 23.03 -8.59
CA ILE A 303 19.09 21.89 -9.47
C ILE A 303 19.17 22.34 -10.93
N PRO A 304 20.28 22.09 -11.64
CA PRO A 304 20.41 22.39 -13.07
C PRO A 304 19.35 21.65 -13.91
N GLN A 305 18.48 22.40 -14.57
CA GLN A 305 17.45 21.85 -15.47
C GLN A 305 18.02 21.65 -16.88
N LYS A 306 17.45 20.71 -17.64
CA LYS A 306 17.80 20.58 -19.07
C LYS A 306 17.16 21.78 -19.77
N PRO A 307 17.87 22.50 -20.66
CA PRO A 307 17.24 23.57 -21.43
C PRO A 307 16.05 22.99 -22.20
N ALA A 308 14.89 23.63 -22.06
CA ALA A 308 13.61 23.17 -22.62
C ALA A 308 13.56 23.17 -24.16
N VAL A 309 14.63 23.61 -24.84
CA VAL A 309 14.63 23.92 -26.28
C VAL A 309 15.09 22.75 -27.16
N GLU A 310 15.68 21.68 -26.61
CA GLU A 310 16.17 20.55 -27.41
C GLU A 310 15.09 19.49 -27.71
N ASP A 311 14.19 19.19 -26.78
CA ASP A 311 13.24 18.07 -26.92
C ASP A 311 12.07 18.42 -27.86
N ASP A 312 11.61 19.67 -27.85
CA ASP A 312 10.59 20.15 -28.78
C ASP A 312 11.16 20.30 -30.19
N ARG A 313 12.43 20.74 -30.35
CA ARG A 313 13.07 20.80 -31.68
C ARG A 313 13.37 19.43 -32.24
N GLU A 314 13.81 18.47 -31.42
CA GLU A 314 14.08 17.11 -31.88
C GLU A 314 12.78 16.36 -32.20
N ASN A 315 11.69 16.59 -31.48
CA ASN A 315 10.37 16.05 -31.82
C ASN A 315 9.73 16.74 -33.03
N VAL A 316 9.86 18.07 -33.17
CA VAL A 316 9.41 18.79 -34.36
C VAL A 316 10.22 18.37 -35.58
N GLU A 317 11.55 18.26 -35.49
CA GLU A 317 12.39 17.75 -36.58
C GLU A 317 12.09 16.28 -36.91
N LYS A 318 11.80 15.42 -35.92
CA LYS A 318 11.40 14.02 -36.17
C LYS A 318 10.03 13.92 -36.82
N VAL A 319 9.09 14.78 -36.44
CA VAL A 319 7.74 14.85 -37.05
C VAL A 319 7.82 15.44 -38.47
N GLU A 320 8.64 16.46 -38.69
CA GLU A 320 8.91 17.03 -40.03
C GLU A 320 9.61 16.01 -40.93
N LYS A 321 10.68 15.34 -40.46
CA LYS A 321 11.38 14.28 -41.21
C LYS A 321 10.49 13.04 -41.45
N ALA A 322 9.52 12.76 -40.59
CA ALA A 322 8.54 11.69 -40.79
C ALA A 322 7.43 12.09 -41.78
N GLY A 323 7.02 13.35 -41.80
CA GLY A 323 6.09 13.91 -42.79
C GLY A 323 6.72 13.99 -44.18
N GLU A 324 7.99 14.37 -44.26
CA GLU A 324 8.75 14.48 -45.52
C GLU A 324 9.02 13.11 -46.15
N LYS A 325 9.27 12.06 -45.34
CA LYS A 325 9.35 10.67 -45.83
C LYS A 325 8.03 10.14 -46.38
N ARG A 326 6.88 10.56 -45.82
CA ARG A 326 5.55 10.20 -46.36
C ARG A 326 5.21 10.96 -47.64
N GLY A 327 5.59 12.23 -47.75
CA GLY A 327 5.38 13.02 -48.98
C GLY A 327 6.21 12.56 -50.17
N VAL A 328 7.36 11.91 -49.94
CA VAL A 328 8.24 11.38 -51.01
C VAL A 328 7.77 10.01 -51.53
N GLU A 329 7.03 9.23 -50.74
CA GLU A 329 6.44 7.95 -51.21
C GLU A 329 5.16 8.15 -52.05
N GLU A 330 4.37 9.19 -51.80
CA GLU A 330 3.16 9.49 -52.59
C GLU A 330 3.45 10.21 -53.92
N GLY A 331 4.63 10.84 -54.07
CA GLY A 331 5.01 11.59 -55.28
C GLY A 331 5.59 10.77 -56.43
N LYS A 332 5.59 9.43 -56.37
CA LYS A 332 6.27 8.58 -57.38
C LYS A 332 5.36 7.60 -58.12
N ILE A 333 4.04 7.72 -58.03
CA ILE A 333 3.09 6.87 -58.76
C ILE A 333 2.03 7.71 -59.47
N GLU A 334 2.42 8.64 -60.34
CA GLU A 334 1.52 9.13 -61.39
C GLU A 334 2.30 9.37 -62.68
N GLY A 335 2.00 8.55 -63.69
CA GLY A 335 2.48 8.73 -65.07
C GLY A 335 2.66 7.43 -65.84
N SER A 336 1.58 6.87 -66.39
CA SER A 336 1.51 6.27 -67.74
C SER A 336 0.26 5.38 -67.92
N GLU A 337 -0.67 5.96 -68.69
CA GLU A 337 -1.90 5.53 -69.36
C GLU A 337 -2.22 4.05 -69.72
N SER A 338 -3.55 3.83 -69.81
CA SER A 338 -4.33 2.95 -70.70
C SER A 338 -4.21 1.42 -70.46
N GLU A 339 -5.24 0.58 -70.58
CA GLU A 339 -6.42 0.58 -71.44
C GLU A 339 -7.37 -0.57 -71.01
N SER A 340 -8.66 -0.45 -71.34
CA SER A 340 -9.64 -1.53 -71.61
C SER A 340 -10.40 -2.26 -70.47
N VAL A 341 -11.67 -1.87 -70.33
CA VAL A 341 -12.94 -2.65 -70.35
C VAL A 341 -12.91 -4.16 -70.01
N LYS A 342 -13.68 -4.58 -68.98
CA LYS A 342 -14.94 -5.35 -69.09
C LYS A 342 -15.44 -5.87 -67.73
N GLU A 343 -16.72 -5.58 -67.46
CA GLU A 343 -17.61 -6.32 -66.56
C GLU A 343 -17.54 -7.83 -66.84
N THR A 344 -17.74 -8.68 -65.82
CA THR A 344 -18.86 -9.65 -65.80
C THR A 344 -19.05 -10.20 -64.37
N THR A 345 -20.32 -10.28 -64.01
CA THR A 345 -21.01 -10.97 -62.92
C THR A 345 -20.62 -12.45 -62.71
N ALA A 346 -20.83 -12.97 -61.48
CA ALA A 346 -21.61 -14.20 -61.24
C ALA A 346 -21.71 -14.53 -59.74
N GLU A 347 -22.95 -14.76 -59.32
CA GLU A 347 -23.41 -15.27 -58.03
C GLU A 347 -23.20 -16.79 -57.88
N GLY A 348 -23.41 -17.30 -56.66
CA GLY A 348 -23.81 -18.69 -56.38
C GLY A 348 -23.17 -19.24 -55.10
N HIS A 349 -23.90 -19.26 -53.97
CA HIS A 349 -24.61 -20.44 -53.41
C HIS A 349 -23.66 -21.59 -53.01
N GLY A 350 -23.70 -22.18 -51.81
CA GLY A 350 -24.60 -22.06 -50.65
C GLY A 350 -24.25 -23.15 -49.61
N ASP A 351 -24.99 -23.14 -48.49
CA ASP A 351 -25.33 -24.21 -47.52
C ASP A 351 -24.22 -25.12 -46.94
N GLU A 352 -24.01 -25.25 -45.62
CA GLU A 352 -24.86 -25.61 -44.44
C GLU A 352 -24.67 -27.08 -43.98
N GLY A 353 -24.56 -27.24 -42.65
CA GLY A 353 -24.84 -28.46 -41.88
C GLY A 353 -23.69 -29.48 -41.71
N ASP A 354 -23.55 -30.24 -40.61
CA ASP A 354 -24.21 -30.27 -39.30
C ASP A 354 -23.47 -31.29 -38.38
N ALA A 355 -23.70 -31.15 -37.07
CA ALA A 355 -23.81 -32.19 -36.01
C ALA A 355 -22.74 -33.28 -35.69
N ALA A 356 -22.19 -33.16 -34.46
CA ALA A 356 -22.41 -34.00 -33.25
C ALA A 356 -21.87 -35.46 -33.04
N ASN A 357 -21.71 -35.75 -31.72
CA ASN A 357 -21.63 -37.03 -30.95
C ASN A 357 -20.23 -37.66 -30.67
N ALA A 358 -19.90 -38.34 -29.55
CA ALA A 358 -20.59 -38.79 -28.33
C ALA A 358 -19.57 -39.20 -27.22
N SER A 359 -20.10 -39.35 -26.00
CA SER A 359 -19.65 -39.90 -24.69
C SER A 359 -18.68 -41.10 -24.56
N ARG A 360 -18.00 -41.20 -23.39
CA ARG A 360 -17.87 -42.43 -22.55
C ARG A 360 -17.35 -42.15 -21.12
N GLU A 361 -17.98 -42.80 -20.14
CA GLU A 361 -17.65 -42.92 -18.71
C GLU A 361 -16.76 -44.15 -18.44
N ASP A 362 -16.03 -44.17 -17.31
CA ASP A 362 -15.71 -45.39 -16.53
C ASP A 362 -15.23 -45.03 -15.10
N GLU A 363 -15.84 -45.66 -14.09
CA GLU A 363 -15.51 -45.65 -12.64
C GLU A 363 -14.57 -46.81 -12.27
N VAL A 364 -13.55 -46.59 -11.43
CA VAL A 364 -12.98 -47.60 -10.48
C VAL A 364 -12.34 -46.91 -9.26
N ALA A 365 -12.64 -47.41 -8.04
CA ALA A 365 -11.88 -47.24 -6.78
C ALA A 365 -11.74 -48.63 -6.10
N PRO A 366 -11.02 -48.86 -4.96
CA PRO A 366 -10.21 -47.97 -4.10
C PRO A 366 -8.82 -48.55 -3.66
N GLY A 367 -7.95 -47.76 -3.02
CA GLY A 367 -6.71 -48.26 -2.39
C GLY A 367 -5.83 -47.26 -1.61
N LYS A 368 -5.88 -47.35 -0.27
CA LYS A 368 -5.00 -46.90 0.84
C LYS A 368 -3.78 -45.96 0.64
N VAL A 369 -3.82 -44.88 1.47
CA VAL A 369 -2.79 -44.31 2.39
C VAL A 369 -1.43 -43.88 1.84
N ARG A 370 -1.18 -42.55 1.88
CA ARG A 370 0.05 -41.91 2.40
C ARG A 370 -0.30 -40.51 2.90
N GLU A 371 -0.11 -40.28 4.20
CA GLU A 371 0.01 -38.95 4.78
C GLU A 371 1.40 -38.43 4.43
N ASP A 372 1.51 -37.45 3.54
CA ASP A 372 2.74 -36.72 3.30
C ASP A 372 2.42 -35.22 3.21
N GLY A 373 2.87 -34.47 4.21
CA GLY A 373 3.22 -33.04 4.13
C GLY A 373 2.11 -32.07 3.74
N ALA A 374 1.13 -31.85 4.61
CA ALA A 374 0.35 -30.62 4.53
C ALA A 374 1.26 -29.42 4.89
N ALA A 375 1.38 -28.45 3.98
CA ALA A 375 1.97 -27.15 4.26
C ALA A 375 1.19 -26.50 5.43
N PRO A 376 1.86 -25.82 6.38
CA PRO A 376 1.15 -25.12 7.44
C PRO A 376 0.23 -24.07 6.82
N ASP A 377 -0.94 -23.87 7.41
CA ASP A 377 -1.89 -22.86 6.93
C ASP A 377 -1.20 -21.50 6.91
N SER A 378 -1.20 -20.87 5.74
CA SER A 378 -0.66 -19.52 5.50
C SER A 378 -1.16 -18.48 6.51
N GLN A 379 -2.32 -18.71 7.13
CA GLN A 379 -2.88 -17.86 8.20
C GLN A 379 -2.15 -18.03 9.54
N GLU A 380 -1.71 -19.25 9.87
CA GLU A 380 -1.05 -19.61 11.14
C GLU A 380 0.37 -19.04 11.21
N ILE A 381 1.10 -19.08 10.08
CA ILE A 381 2.46 -18.53 9.97
C ILE A 381 2.47 -16.99 10.10
N ILE A 382 1.40 -16.30 9.70
CA ILE A 382 1.31 -14.83 9.81
C ILE A 382 0.95 -14.41 11.25
N ALA A 383 0.18 -15.24 11.98
CA ALA A 383 -0.21 -14.96 13.36
C ALA A 383 0.95 -15.12 14.35
N GLU A 384 1.88 -16.05 14.11
CA GLU A 384 2.99 -16.34 15.03
C GLU A 384 4.14 -15.30 14.96
N ASN A 385 4.24 -14.55 13.86
CA ASN A 385 5.36 -13.65 13.57
C ASN A 385 5.01 -12.14 13.56
N ARG A 386 3.88 -11.69 14.13
CA ARG A 386 3.45 -10.27 14.11
C ARG A 386 3.05 -9.65 15.43
#